data_AF-A0A9P6R740-F1
#
_entry.id   AF-A0A9P6R740-F1
#
_cell.length_a   1.000
_cell.length_b   1.000
_cell.length_c   1.000
_cell.angle_alpha   90.00
_cell.angle_beta   90.00
_cell.angle_gamma   90.00
#
_symmetry.space_group_name_H-M   'P 1'
#
loop_
_entity.id
_entity.type
_entity.pdbx_description
1 polymer ?
#
loop_
_entity_poly.entity_id
_entity_poly.type
_entity_poly.pdbx_seq_one_letter_code
_entity_poly.pdbx_strand_id
1 'polypeptide(L)'
;MHKSLVLLATLAASALAAPFALISNNDGSKSKFLDVPDGKRYCFCLTSTQTARIDGTYGGDVKLFSTSDCTGNYANGRTVTNNAQWVNSISLGASGISSTWGAGKSCSWY
;
A
#
# COMPACT_ATOMS: atom_id res chain seq x y z
N MET A 1 44.14 1.22 -31.63
CA MET A 1 43.92 -0.18 -31.20
C MET A 1 43.28 -0.16 -29.82
N HIS A 2 42.02 -0.61 -29.80
CA HIS A 2 41.21 -1.21 -28.72
C HIS A 2 41.46 -0.63 -27.32
N LYS A 3 40.73 0.40 -26.85
CA LYS A 3 39.33 0.34 -26.36
C LYS A 3 39.03 -0.99 -25.66
N SER A 4 39.39 -1.07 -24.37
CA SER A 4 38.94 -2.04 -23.34
C SER A 4 39.82 -1.78 -22.11
N LEU A 5 39.37 -1.58 -20.87
CA LEU A 5 38.14 -1.96 -20.20
C LEU A 5 37.71 -0.83 -19.27
N VAL A 6 36.57 -0.21 -19.53
CA VAL A 6 35.76 0.39 -18.48
C VAL A 6 34.56 -0.54 -18.32
N LEU A 7 34.74 -1.59 -17.52
CA LEU A 7 33.67 -2.50 -17.13
C LEU A 7 33.56 -2.44 -15.60
N LEU A 8 33.25 -1.25 -15.10
CA LEU A 8 32.86 -1.03 -13.72
C LEU A 8 31.41 -0.56 -13.69
N ALA A 9 30.63 -1.21 -12.83
CA ALA A 9 29.34 -0.77 -12.31
C ALA A 9 28.11 -0.89 -13.22
N THR A 10 27.61 -2.11 -13.40
CA THR A 10 26.15 -2.32 -13.50
C THR A 10 25.70 -3.48 -12.61
N LEU A 11 26.00 -3.41 -11.30
CA LEU A 11 25.11 -4.00 -10.31
C LEU A 11 23.99 -2.98 -10.05
N ALA A 12 23.01 -2.95 -10.94
CA ALA A 12 21.70 -2.44 -10.57
C ALA A 12 21.05 -3.53 -9.70
N ALA A 13 21.46 -3.61 -8.44
CA ALA A 13 20.67 -4.27 -7.42
C ALA A 13 19.41 -3.41 -7.24
N SER A 14 18.39 -3.66 -8.06
CA SER A 14 17.05 -3.18 -7.77
C SER A 14 16.59 -3.90 -6.52
N ALA A 15 16.87 -3.30 -5.36
CA ALA A 15 16.24 -3.69 -4.11
C ALA A 15 14.74 -3.48 -4.29
N LEU A 16 14.01 -4.57 -4.54
CA LEU A 16 12.56 -4.59 -4.49
C LEU A 16 12.18 -4.36 -3.04
N ALA A 17 11.82 -3.12 -2.70
CA ALA A 17 11.29 -2.81 -1.39
C ALA A 17 9.87 -3.34 -1.31
N ALA A 18 9.56 -4.04 -0.22
CA ALA A 18 8.22 -4.57 0.06
C ALA A 18 7.16 -3.46 -0.04
N PRO A 19 6.03 -3.70 -0.75
CA PRO A 19 5.00 -2.69 -0.88
C PRO A 19 4.46 -2.22 0.47
N PHE A 20 4.27 -0.92 0.64
CA PHE A 20 3.68 -0.37 1.86
C PHE A 20 2.80 0.86 1.61
N ALA A 21 1.90 1.12 2.56
CA ALA A 21 1.08 2.32 2.61
C ALA A 21 1.19 2.99 3.98
N LEU A 22 1.12 4.32 3.99
CA LEU A 22 1.00 5.12 5.20
C LEU A 22 -0.41 5.70 5.30
N ILE A 23 -1.02 5.54 6.47
CA ILE A 23 -2.38 6.03 6.75
C ILE A 23 -2.28 7.01 7.89
N SER A 24 -2.86 8.20 7.74
CA SER A 24 -2.91 9.20 8.79
C SER A 24 -4.35 9.62 9.08
N ASN A 25 -4.64 9.87 10.36
CA ASN A 25 -5.93 10.37 10.79
C ASN A 25 -6.08 11.89 10.52
N ASN A 26 -7.26 12.43 10.79
CA ASN A 26 -7.67 13.79 10.40
C ASN A 26 -6.83 14.93 11.00
N ASP A 27 -6.31 14.76 12.20
CA ASP A 27 -5.44 15.76 12.85
C ASP A 27 -3.94 15.45 12.68
N GLY A 28 -3.60 14.38 11.96
CA GLY A 28 -2.22 13.93 11.75
C GLY A 28 -1.53 13.37 13.01
N SER A 29 -2.22 13.28 14.15
CA SER A 29 -1.63 12.82 15.41
C SER A 29 -1.34 11.31 15.44
N LYS A 30 -2.02 10.54 14.58
CA LYS A 30 -1.86 9.10 14.47
C LYS A 30 -1.56 8.69 13.04
N SER A 31 -0.55 7.84 12.88
CA SER A 31 -0.23 7.23 11.60
C SER A 31 -0.04 5.72 11.74
N LYS A 32 -0.39 4.98 10.70
CA LYS A 32 -0.20 3.54 10.60
C LYS A 32 0.59 3.22 9.33
N PHE A 33 1.58 2.37 9.49
CA PHE A 33 2.31 1.74 8.41
C PHE A 33 1.69 0.38 8.13
N LEU A 34 1.31 0.13 6.88
CA LEU A 34 0.83 -1.15 6.40
C LEU A 34 1.84 -1.71 5.41
N ASP A 35 2.52 -2.78 5.77
CA ASP A 35 3.46 -3.49 4.93
C ASP A 35 2.86 -4.77 4.35
N VAL A 36 3.27 -5.09 3.14
CA VAL A 36 2.90 -6.32 2.45
C VAL A 36 4.18 -6.98 1.95
N PRO A 37 4.46 -8.24 2.32
CA PRO A 37 5.59 -8.98 1.79
C PRO A 37 5.57 -9.05 0.26
N ASP A 38 6.75 -9.14 -0.35
CA ASP A 38 6.89 -9.25 -1.80
C ASP A 38 6.06 -10.42 -2.36
N GLY A 39 5.42 -10.15 -3.51
CA GLY A 39 4.55 -11.13 -4.19
C GLY A 39 3.26 -11.45 -3.44
N LYS A 40 2.93 -10.74 -2.36
CA LYS A 40 1.64 -10.84 -1.66
C LYS A 40 0.77 -9.63 -1.92
N ARG A 41 -0.51 -9.78 -1.60
CA ARG A 41 -1.50 -8.72 -1.64
C ARG A 41 -2.41 -8.85 -0.43
N TYR A 42 -2.46 -7.81 0.39
CA TYR A 42 -3.25 -7.83 1.62
C TYR A 42 -4.40 -6.85 1.58
N CYS A 43 -5.52 -7.28 2.15
CA CYS A 43 -6.66 -6.46 2.52
C CYS A 43 -6.54 -6.09 3.99
N PHE A 44 -6.70 -4.79 4.28
CA PHE A 44 -6.74 -4.25 5.63
C PHE A 44 -8.07 -3.50 5.81
N CYS A 45 -8.80 -3.81 6.88
CA CYS A 45 -10.00 -3.06 7.24
C CYS A 45 -9.59 -1.69 7.82
N LEU A 46 -10.28 -0.60 7.51
CA LEU A 46 -9.99 0.75 7.99
C LEU A 46 -11.20 1.44 8.65
N THR A 47 -12.37 0.79 8.70
CA THR A 47 -13.65 1.40 9.11
C THR A 47 -13.63 2.13 10.46
N SER A 48 -12.87 1.65 11.45
CA SER A 48 -12.80 2.32 12.77
C SER A 48 -11.74 3.43 12.84
N THR A 49 -11.11 3.77 11.72
CA THR A 49 -10.06 4.78 11.60
C THR A 49 -10.64 6.02 10.93
N GLN A 50 -10.47 7.20 11.52
CA GLN A 50 -10.78 8.48 10.85
C GLN A 50 -9.74 8.80 9.78
N THR A 51 -9.64 7.94 8.76
CA THR A 51 -8.62 7.97 7.72
C THR A 51 -8.78 9.25 6.88
N ALA A 52 -7.88 10.21 7.04
CA ALA A 52 -7.94 11.44 6.26
C ALA A 52 -7.02 11.39 5.04
N ARG A 53 -5.88 10.70 5.20
CA ARG A 53 -4.86 10.57 4.17
C ARG A 53 -4.37 9.14 4.05
N ILE A 54 -4.25 8.67 2.82
CA ILE A 54 -3.57 7.42 2.46
C ILE A 54 -2.46 7.78 1.49
N ASP A 55 -1.22 7.49 1.86
CA ASP A 55 -0.05 7.56 0.99
C ASP A 55 0.23 6.15 0.45
N GLY A 56 -0.14 5.94 -0.80
CA GLY A 56 0.01 4.67 -1.52
C GLY A 56 1.23 4.65 -2.44
N THR A 57 2.11 5.66 -2.38
CA THR A 57 3.27 5.84 -3.28
C THR A 57 4.11 4.57 -3.42
N TYR A 58 4.23 3.81 -2.35
CA TYR A 58 5.04 2.60 -2.26
C TYR A 58 4.19 1.33 -2.19
N GLY A 59 2.86 1.42 -2.37
CA GLY A 59 1.93 0.32 -2.10
C GLY A 59 1.77 -0.68 -3.25
N GLY A 60 2.54 -0.51 -4.34
CA GLY A 60 2.34 -1.27 -5.58
C GLY A 60 0.99 -0.94 -6.21
N ASP A 61 0.13 -1.95 -6.39
CA ASP A 61 -1.26 -1.74 -6.84
C ASP A 61 -2.17 -1.53 -5.64
N VAL A 62 -2.59 -0.29 -5.41
CA VAL A 62 -3.43 0.11 -4.28
C VAL A 62 -4.88 0.28 -4.72
N LYS A 63 -5.80 -0.40 -4.04
CA LYS A 63 -7.26 -0.33 -4.26
C LYS A 63 -7.95 0.10 -2.98
N LEU A 64 -8.81 1.10 -3.09
CA LEU A 64 -9.53 1.72 -1.98
C LEU A 64 -11.02 1.42 -2.10
N PHE A 65 -11.61 0.91 -1.02
CA PHE A 65 -13.00 0.44 -1.01
C PHE A 65 -13.81 1.19 0.05
N SER A 66 -15.09 1.43 -0.26
CA SER A 66 -16.07 1.88 0.74
C SER A 66 -16.66 0.72 1.56
N THR A 67 -16.36 -0.52 1.20
CA THR A 67 -16.66 -1.71 2.00
C THR A 67 -15.53 -2.00 2.98
N SER A 68 -15.79 -2.76 4.04
CA SER A 68 -14.80 -3.09 5.07
C SER A 68 -13.98 -4.36 4.76
N ASP A 69 -14.23 -5.02 3.63
CA ASP A 69 -13.73 -6.37 3.30
C ASP A 69 -13.03 -6.48 1.93
N CYS A 70 -12.66 -5.35 1.34
CA CYS A 70 -12.05 -5.26 0.01
C CYS A 70 -12.85 -5.93 -1.10
N THR A 71 -14.18 -5.93 -1.00
CA THR A 71 -15.08 -6.43 -2.04
C THR A 71 -15.83 -5.29 -2.75
N GLY A 72 -16.33 -5.59 -3.96
CA GLY A 72 -17.10 -4.63 -4.75
C GLY A 72 -16.22 -3.66 -5.55
N ASN A 73 -16.79 -2.49 -5.83
CA ASN A 73 -16.11 -1.45 -6.61
C ASN A 73 -15.01 -0.77 -5.79
N TYR A 74 -13.94 -0.37 -6.48
CA TYR A 74 -12.81 0.31 -5.86
C TYR A 74 -12.40 1.55 -6.66
N ALA A 75 -11.78 2.50 -5.95
CA ALA A 75 -10.95 3.51 -6.57
C ALA A 75 -9.49 3.06 -6.56
N ASN A 76 -8.74 3.43 -7.58
CA ASN A 76 -7.28 3.27 -7.56
C ASN A 76 -6.68 4.27 -6.58
N GLY A 77 -5.94 3.77 -5.59
CA GLY A 77 -5.15 4.58 -4.68
C GLY A 77 -4.03 5.24 -5.45
N ARG A 78 -4.06 6.57 -5.55
CA ARG A 78 -2.96 7.36 -6.12
C ARG A 78 -1.79 7.40 -5.13
N THR A 79 -0.65 7.91 -5.57
CA THR A 79 0.51 8.32 -4.74
C THR A 79 0.04 8.88 -3.40
N VAL A 80 -0.90 9.84 -3.43
CA VAL A 80 -1.57 10.37 -2.25
C VAL A 80 -3.07 10.47 -2.51
N THR A 81 -3.86 9.96 -1.56
CA THR A 81 -5.32 10.14 -1.50
C THR A 81 -5.66 10.93 -0.24
N ASN A 82 -6.11 12.17 -0.42
CA ASN A 82 -6.64 13.02 0.66
C ASN A 82 -8.16 12.89 0.74
N ASN A 83 -8.74 13.36 1.85
CA ASN A 83 -10.18 13.22 2.14
C ASN A 83 -10.64 11.76 2.02
N ALA A 84 -9.83 10.85 2.57
CA ALA A 84 -10.04 9.41 2.47
C ALA A 84 -11.02 8.85 3.51
N GLN A 85 -11.87 9.68 4.13
CA GLN A 85 -12.77 9.25 5.22
C GLN A 85 -13.85 8.27 4.74
N TRP A 86 -14.10 8.21 3.42
CA TRP A 86 -15.01 7.26 2.81
C TRP A 86 -14.40 5.85 2.66
N VAL A 87 -13.09 5.70 2.85
CA VAL A 87 -12.37 4.43 2.67
C VAL A 87 -12.51 3.58 3.93
N ASN A 88 -13.16 2.44 3.78
CA ASN A 88 -13.41 1.46 4.84
C ASN A 88 -12.49 0.24 4.77
N SER A 89 -11.83 0.00 3.63
CA SER A 89 -10.75 -0.97 3.53
C SER A 89 -9.81 -0.64 2.38
N ILE A 90 -8.58 -1.14 2.49
CA ILE A 90 -7.52 -0.96 1.51
C ILE A 90 -6.95 -2.32 1.13
N SER A 91 -6.76 -2.54 -0.17
CA SER A 91 -6.03 -3.66 -0.71
C SER A 91 -4.75 -3.15 -1.37
N LEU A 92 -3.58 -3.59 -0.90
CA LEU A 92 -2.28 -3.19 -1.48
C LEU A 92 -1.34 -4.39 -1.66
N GLY A 93 -0.35 -4.24 -2.55
CA GLY A 93 0.62 -5.28 -2.89
C GLY A 93 0.65 -5.59 -4.38
N ALA A 94 1.04 -6.82 -4.72
CA ALA A 94 1.22 -7.25 -6.11
C ALA A 94 -0.10 -7.19 -6.92
N SER A 95 0.02 -6.81 -8.20
CA SER A 95 -1.09 -6.75 -9.14
C SER A 95 -1.50 -8.14 -9.62
N GLY A 96 -2.76 -8.30 -10.01
CA GLY A 96 -3.24 -9.53 -10.67
C GLY A 96 -3.45 -10.74 -9.77
N ILE A 97 -3.24 -10.61 -8.46
CA ILE A 97 -3.49 -11.67 -7.48
C ILE A 97 -4.60 -11.28 -6.50
N SER A 98 -5.25 -12.30 -5.93
CA SER A 98 -6.28 -12.16 -4.89
C SER A 98 -5.69 -11.55 -3.61
N SER A 99 -6.49 -10.76 -2.90
CA SER A 99 -6.08 -10.27 -1.57
C SER A 99 -6.38 -11.30 -0.50
N THR A 100 -5.47 -11.43 0.47
CA THR A 100 -5.74 -12.12 1.75
C THR A 100 -5.80 -11.11 2.88
N TRP A 101 -6.35 -11.48 4.04
CA TRP A 101 -6.39 -10.55 5.18
C TRP A 101 -4.99 -10.29 5.75
N GLY A 102 -4.59 -9.02 5.81
CA GLY A 102 -3.35 -8.58 6.44
C GLY A 102 -3.56 -8.36 7.94
N ALA A 103 -2.73 -8.98 8.79
CA ALA A 103 -2.83 -8.94 10.26
C ALA A 103 -4.20 -9.37 10.86
N GLY A 104 -5.07 -10.02 10.07
CA GLY A 104 -6.41 -10.45 10.47
C GLY A 104 -7.54 -9.51 10.02
N LYS A 105 -8.79 -9.82 10.39
CA LYS A 105 -9.98 -9.00 10.06
C LYS A 105 -10.22 -7.82 11.01
N SER A 106 -9.24 -7.48 11.86
CA SER A 106 -9.42 -6.41 12.84
C SER A 106 -9.52 -5.06 12.13
N CYS A 107 -10.53 -4.28 12.51
CA CYS A 107 -10.71 -2.90 12.07
C CYS A 107 -10.21 -1.89 13.12
N SER A 108 -9.78 -2.36 14.30
CA SER A 108 -9.29 -1.51 15.39
C SER A 108 -7.78 -1.40 15.33
N TRP A 109 -7.29 -0.22 14.97
CA TRP A 109 -5.85 0.06 14.78
C TRP A 109 -5.27 1.03 15.81
N TYR A 110 -6.16 1.64 16.61
CA TYR A 110 -5.85 2.58 17.68
C TYR A 110 -6.38 2.07 19.01
#